data_AF-A0A967BWC7-F1
#
_entry.id   AF-A0A967BWC7-F1
#
_cell.length_a   1.000
_cell.length_b   1.000
_cell.length_c   1.000
_cell.angle_alpha   90.00
_cell.angle_beta   90.00
_cell.angle_gamma   90.00
#
_symmetry.space_group_name_H-M   'P 1'
#
loop_
_entity.id
_entity.type
_entity.pdbx_description
1 polymer ?
#
loop_
_entity_poly.entity_id
_entity_poly.type
_entity_poly.pdbx_seq_one_letter_code
_entity_poly.pdbx_strand_id
1 'polypeptide(L)' 'MKLKEIREMTPDELKKKELDLREDLFKLKFQHGTRSLENPARLAQLRKNIARVRTIMNEKARA' A
#
# COMPACT_ATOMS: atom_id res chain seq x y z
N MET A 1 -5.75 -6.96 -1.31
CA MET A 1 -4.47 -7.63 -1.02
C MET A 1 -4.66 -8.59 0.15
N LYS A 2 -4.36 -9.88 -0.05
CA LYS A 2 -4.45 -10.91 1.01
C LYS A 2 -3.16 -10.91 1.83
N LEU A 3 -3.26 -11.07 3.16
CA LEU A 3 -2.09 -11.04 4.06
C LEU A 3 -1.08 -12.15 3.79
N LYS A 4 -1.52 -13.32 3.30
CA LYS A 4 -0.66 -14.47 2.99
C LYS A 4 0.37 -14.13 1.90
N GLU A 5 -0.10 -13.52 0.81
CA GLU A 5 0.77 -13.09 -0.31
C GLU A 5 1.81 -12.06 0.14
N ILE A 6 1.47 -11.17 1.09
CA ILE A 6 2.43 -10.17 1.61
C ILE A 6 3.48 -10.84 2.51
N ARG A 7 3.12 -11.91 3.24
CA ARG A 7 4.07 -12.65 4.09
C ARG A 7 5.04 -13.50 3.27
N GLU A 8 4.60 -14.07 2.17
CA GLU A 8 5.43 -14.90 1.27
C GLU A 8 6.45 -14.07 0.49
N MET A 9 6.24 -12.76 0.33
CA MET A 9 7.14 -11.87 -0.39
C MET A 9 8.44 -11.56 0.34
N THR A 10 9.52 -11.39 -0.41
CA THR A 10 10.82 -11.01 0.13
C THR A 10 10.83 -9.56 0.66
N PRO A 11 11.72 -9.22 1.61
CA PRO A 11 11.82 -7.86 2.13
C PRO A 11 12.07 -6.79 1.04
N ASP A 12 12.79 -7.13 -0.03
CA ASP A 12 13.03 -6.22 -1.17
C ASP A 12 11.77 -6.03 -2.04
N GLU A 13 11.02 -7.10 -2.27
CA GLU A 13 9.72 -7.01 -2.95
C GLU A 13 8.70 -6.20 -2.13
N LEU A 14 8.72 -6.32 -0.80
CA LEU A 14 7.87 -5.53 0.08
C LEU A 14 8.20 -4.04 0.00
N LYS A 15 9.50 -3.68 -0.06
CA LYS A 15 9.93 -2.29 -0.27
C LYS A 15 9.49 -1.75 -1.63
N LYS A 16 9.66 -2.53 -2.71
CA LYS A 16 9.17 -2.15 -4.05
C LYS A 16 7.65 -1.92 -4.05
N LYS A 17 6.89 -2.86 -3.49
CA LYS A 17 5.43 -2.73 -3.37
C LYS A 17 5.00 -1.56 -2.52
N GLU A 18 5.71 -1.24 -1.44
CA GLU A 18 5.42 -0.03 -0.66
C GLU A 18 5.56 1.23 -1.53
N LEU A 19 6.61 1.29 -2.34
CA LEU A 19 6.90 2.42 -3.23
C LEU A 19 5.80 2.56 -4.29
N ASP A 20 5.45 1.48 -4.99
CA ASP A 20 4.40 1.46 -6.01
C ASP A 20 3.04 1.90 -5.43
N LEU A 21 2.66 1.34 -4.26
CA LEU A 21 1.42 1.70 -3.58
C LEU A 21 1.39 3.18 -3.16
N ARG A 22 2.55 3.77 -2.87
CA ARG A 22 2.70 5.16 -2.45
C ARG A 22 2.58 6.10 -3.65
N GLU A 23 3.14 5.73 -4.80
CA GLU A 23 2.92 6.45 -6.06
C GLU A 23 1.46 6.42 -6.48
N ASP A 24 0.82 5.26 -6.43
CA ASP A 24 -0.62 5.14 -6.72
C ASP A 24 -1.46 5.99 -5.78
N LEU A 25 -1.07 6.09 -4.50
CA LEU A 25 -1.75 6.94 -3.53
C LEU A 25 -1.58 8.41 -3.86
N PHE A 26 -0.40 8.80 -4.35
CA PHE A 26 -0.11 10.16 -4.78
C PHE A 26 -0.94 10.52 -6.02
N LYS A 27 -0.99 9.64 -7.03
CA LYS A 27 -1.83 9.80 -8.23
C LYS A 27 -3.31 9.92 -7.85
N LEU A 28 -3.81 9.06 -6.95
CA LEU A 28 -5.20 9.11 -6.50
C LEU A 28 -5.50 10.39 -5.69
N LYS A 29 -4.58 10.85 -4.84
CA LYS A 29 -4.73 12.14 -4.13
C LYS A 29 -4.73 13.31 -5.10
N PHE A 30 -3.88 13.28 -6.12
CA PHE A 30 -3.82 14.31 -7.14
C PHE A 30 -5.12 14.37 -7.94
N GLN A 31 -5.66 13.20 -8.33
CA GLN A 31 -6.98 13.08 -8.94
C GLN A 31 -8.10 13.59 -8.02
N HIS A 32 -8.06 13.29 -6.71
CA HIS A 32 -9.01 13.81 -5.72
C HIS A 32 -9.07 15.34 -5.70
N GLY A 33 -7.91 15.99 -5.82
CA GLY A 33 -7.80 17.44 -5.75
C GLY A 33 -8.29 18.15 -7.01
N THR A 34 -8.17 17.49 -8.18
CA THR A 34 -8.53 18.05 -9.49
C THR A 34 -9.94 17.66 -9.95
N ARG A 35 -10.48 16.54 -9.48
CA ARG A 35 -11.84 16.07 -9.77
C ARG A 35 -12.40 15.34 -8.55
N SER A 36 -13.70 15.49 -8.28
CA SER A 36 -14.36 14.70 -7.23
C SER A 36 -14.17 13.22 -7.56
N LEU A 37 -13.47 12.49 -6.68
CA LEU A 37 -13.09 11.11 -6.91
C LEU A 37 -14.36 10.24 -6.97
N GLU A 38 -14.57 9.51 -8.06
CA GLU A 38 -15.71 8.59 -8.18
C GLU A 38 -15.66 7.46 -7.12
N ASN A 39 -14.48 7.16 -6.58
CA ASN A 39 -14.29 6.06 -5.63
C ASN A 39 -13.33 6.39 -4.47
N PRO A 40 -13.78 7.16 -3.46
CA PRO A 40 -13.00 7.43 -2.24
C PRO A 40 -12.63 6.15 -1.47
N ALA A 41 -13.37 5.05 -1.67
CA ALA A 41 -13.08 3.75 -1.08
C ALA A 41 -11.71 3.19 -1.48
N ARG A 42 -11.25 3.45 -2.72
CA ARG A 42 -9.92 3.02 -3.19
C ARG A 42 -8.81 3.65 -2.36
N LEU A 43 -8.98 4.92 -1.97
CA LEU A 43 -7.99 5.64 -1.17
C LEU A 43 -7.85 5.05 0.24
N ALA A 44 -8.95 4.58 0.83
CA ALA A 44 -8.94 3.87 2.11
C ALA A 44 -8.31 2.47 1.99
N GLN A 45 -8.61 1.75 0.91
CA GLN A 45 -8.00 0.44 0.63
C GLN A 45 -6.49 0.54 0.42
N LEU A 46 -6.02 1.53 -0.32
CA LEU A 46 -4.61 1.74 -0.60
C LEU A 46 -3.83 2.07 0.68
N ARG A 47 -4.39 2.94 1.54
CA ARG A 47 -3.85 3.20 2.89
C ARG A 47 -3.75 1.93 3.73
N LYS A 48 -4.78 1.09 3.73
CA LYS A 48 -4.76 -0.21 4.44
C LYS A 48 -3.70 -1.17 3.88
N ASN A 49 -3.50 -1.19 2.57
CA ASN A 49 -2.48 -2.05 1.95
C ASN A 49 -1.06 -1.62 2.35
N ILE A 50 -0.75 -0.32 2.33
CA ILE A 50 0.54 0.23 2.79
C ILE A 50 0.79 -0.13 4.26
N ALA A 51 -0.23 0.03 5.11
CA ALA A 51 -0.12 -0.32 6.52
C ALA A 51 0.22 -1.81 6.72
N ARG A 52 -0.46 -2.71 5.99
CA ARG A 52 -0.19 -4.17 6.06
C ARG A 52 1.22 -4.53 5.62
N VAL A 53 1.72 -3.93 4.54
CA VAL A 53 3.10 -4.14 4.05
C VAL A 53 4.11 -3.72 5.11
N ARG A 54 3.93 -2.53 5.71
CA ARG A 54 4.80 -2.04 6.79
C ARG A 54 4.74 -2.93 8.04
N THR A 55 3.56 -3.41 8.42
CA THR A 55 3.42 -4.31 9.57
C THR A 55 4.20 -5.60 9.34
N ILE A 56 4.07 -6.24 8.18
CA ILE A 56 4.81 -7.47 7.88
C ILE A 56 6.31 -7.22 7.77
N MET A 57 6.73 -6.09 7.21
CA MET A 57 8.14 -5.70 7.17
C MET A 57 8.74 -5.57 8.57
N ASN A 58 7.98 -4.98 9.51
CA ASN A 58 8.37 -4.91 10.93
C ASN A 58 8.31 -6.26 11.63
N GLU A 59 7.33 -7.13 11.32
CA GLU A 59 7.28 -8.50 11.83
C GLU A 59 8.55 -9.28 11.41
N LYS A 60 8.95 -9.17 10.13
CA LYS A 60 10.16 -9.82 9.60
C LYS A 60 11.47 -9.24 10.15
N ALA A 61 11.48 -7.97 10.54
CA ALA A 61 12.67 -7.33 11.11
C ALA A 61 12.84 -7.61 12.62
N ARG A 62 11.77 -8.03 13.31
CA ARG A 62 11.77 -8.36 14.74
C ARG A 62 11.91 -9.87 15.00
N ALA A 63 11.65 -10.71 14.00
CA ALA A 63 11.88 -12.15 14.03
C ALA A 63 13.34 -12.46 13.71
#